data_AF-A0AAW0HKC6-F1
#
_entry.id   AF-A0AAW0HKC6-F1
#
_cell.length_a   1.000
_cell.length_b   1.000
_cell.length_c   1.000
_cell.angle_alpha   90.00
_cell.angle_beta   90.00
_cell.angle_gamma   90.00
#
_symmetry.space_group_name_H-M   'P 1'
#
loop_
_entity.id
_entity.type
_entity.pdbx_description
1 polymer ?
#
loop_
_entity_poly.entity_id
_entity_poly.type
_entity_poly.pdbx_seq_one_letter_code
_entity_poly.pdbx_strand_id
1 'polypeptide(L)'
;MAALQPLVEPNILKKRSKQFWHQSDRYLTIEQNWQKPRIISNRVQRRLKNNILMPKIDDGSSKETKYTLPIGFRKFLVLLRSWKCSRSYCAQSFSFL
;
A
#
# COMPACT_ATOMS: atom_id res chain seq x y z
N MET A 1 -23.99 -9.45 14.81
CA MET A 1 -22.86 -10.30 14.38
C MET A 1 -21.64 -9.89 15.18
N ALA A 2 -21.07 -10.77 16.00
CA ALA A 2 -19.84 -10.47 16.73
C ALA A 2 -18.66 -10.44 15.75
N ALA A 3 -18.04 -9.27 15.56
CA ALA A 3 -16.84 -9.15 14.76
C ALA A 3 -15.67 -9.79 15.53
N LEU A 4 -14.85 -10.60 14.84
CA LEU A 4 -13.63 -11.15 15.43
C LEU A 4 -12.70 -9.98 15.81
N GLN A 5 -12.42 -9.83 17.10
CA GLN A 5 -11.48 -8.82 17.59
C GLN A 5 -10.05 -9.37 17.57
N PRO A 6 -9.06 -8.62 17.05
CA PRO A 6 -7.66 -9.00 17.12
C PRO A 6 -7.18 -8.98 18.58
N LEU A 7 -6.22 -9.84 18.89
CA LEU A 7 -5.67 -9.96 20.25
C LEU A 7 -4.76 -8.78 20.63
N VAL A 8 -4.18 -8.11 19.62
CA VAL A 8 -3.37 -6.90 19.78
C VAL A 8 -3.80 -5.93 18.70
N GLU A 9 -4.10 -4.69 19.08
CA GLU A 9 -4.31 -3.59 18.14
C GLU A 9 -2.96 -2.93 17.81
N PRO A 10 -2.43 -3.10 16.58
CA PRO A 10 -1.20 -2.44 16.21
C PRO A 10 -1.45 -0.95 15.94
N ASN A 11 -0.56 -0.08 16.42
CA ASN A 11 -0.56 1.32 16.03
C ASN A 11 -0.02 1.46 14.59
N ILE A 12 -0.93 1.53 13.60
CA ILE A 12 -0.57 1.59 12.18
C ILE A 12 -0.30 3.03 11.77
N LEU A 13 0.99 3.40 11.81
CA LEU A 13 1.44 4.68 11.25
C LEU A 13 1.84 4.52 9.77
N LYS A 14 1.10 5.17 8.88
CA LYS A 14 1.48 5.32 7.46
C LYS A 14 2.22 6.64 7.29
N LYS A 15 3.49 6.58 6.92
CA LYS A 15 4.34 7.77 6.71
C LYS A 15 3.84 8.68 5.60
N ARG A 16 3.21 8.09 4.58
CA ARG A 16 2.63 8.82 3.46
C ARG A 16 1.33 8.15 3.03
N SER A 17 0.29 8.96 2.88
CA SER A 17 -1.02 8.54 2.36
C SER A 17 -1.20 8.89 0.88
N LYS A 18 -0.58 9.97 0.41
CA LYS A 18 -0.73 10.46 -0.97
C LYS A 18 -0.04 9.53 -1.97
N GLN A 19 -0.80 9.11 -2.99
CA GLN A 19 -0.31 8.32 -4.11
C GLN A 19 0.76 9.08 -4.92
N PHE A 20 1.63 8.31 -5.56
CA PHE A 20 2.69 8.83 -6.42
C PHE A 20 2.25 8.71 -7.87
N TRP A 21 1.95 9.84 -8.51
CA TRP A 21 1.65 9.92 -9.94
C TRP A 21 2.12 11.27 -10.47
N HIS A 22 2.34 11.37 -11.78
CA HIS A 22 2.83 12.57 -12.43
C HIS A 22 2.04 12.81 -13.72
N GLN A 23 1.40 13.99 -13.84
CA GLN A 23 0.63 14.46 -15.00
C GLN A 23 -0.70 13.75 -15.31
N SER A 24 -1.07 12.71 -14.56
CA SER A 24 -2.37 12.04 -14.71
C SER A 24 -3.57 12.93 -14.33
N ASP A 25 -3.33 14.04 -13.64
CA ASP A 25 -4.31 15.10 -13.43
C ASP A 25 -4.62 15.93 -14.68
N ARG A 26 -3.67 16.00 -15.62
CA ARG A 26 -3.77 16.85 -16.83
C ARG A 26 -4.18 16.07 -18.07
N TYR A 27 -3.81 14.80 -18.15
CA TYR A 27 -4.02 13.98 -19.35
C TYR A 27 -4.71 12.68 -18.99
N LEU A 28 -5.86 12.42 -19.62
CA LEU A 28 -6.62 11.18 -19.44
C LEU A 28 -5.89 9.94 -19.97
N THR A 29 -4.97 10.11 -20.91
CA THR A 29 -4.15 9.03 -21.50
C THR A 29 -3.11 8.49 -20.52
N ILE A 30 -2.75 9.27 -19.49
CA ILE A 30 -1.73 8.89 -18.52
C ILE A 30 -2.41 8.25 -17.32
N GLU A 31 -2.15 6.96 -17.11
CA GLU A 31 -2.64 6.25 -15.93
C GLU A 31 -2.05 6.83 -14.63
N GLN A 32 -2.78 6.69 -13.53
CA GLN A 32 -2.37 7.15 -12.19
C GLN A 32 -1.29 6.27 -11.52
N ASN A 33 -0.57 5.48 -12.31
CA ASN A 33 0.49 4.59 -11.86
C ASN A 33 1.82 5.35 -11.73
N TRP A 34 2.62 5.04 -10.70
CA TRP A 34 3.93 5.65 -10.56
C TRP A 34 4.87 5.20 -11.68
N GLN A 35 5.38 6.16 -12.45
CA GLN A 35 6.45 5.95 -13.41
C GLN A 35 7.61 6.90 -13.12
N LYS A 36 8.85 6.38 -13.16
CA LYS A 36 10.04 7.20 -12.94
C LYS A 36 10.30 8.09 -14.17
N PRO A 37 10.25 9.44 -14.05
CA PRO A 37 10.52 10.33 -15.17
C PRO A 37 11.99 10.24 -15.59
N ARG A 38 12.23 10.19 -16.91
CA ARG A 38 13.58 10.01 -17.51
C ARG A 38 14.12 11.25 -18.22
N ILE A 39 13.24 12.20 -18.56
CA ILE A 39 13.56 13.35 -19.42
C ILE A 39 14.42 14.37 -18.66
N ILE A 40 15.53 14.81 -19.25
CA ILE A 40 16.52 15.71 -18.62
C ILE A 40 15.90 17.01 -18.11
N SER A 41 14.90 17.57 -18.78
CA SER A 41 14.20 18.81 -18.39
C SER A 41 13.14 18.61 -17.30
N ASN A 42 12.89 17.37 -16.86
CA ASN A 42 11.80 17.07 -15.94
C ASN A 42 12.10 17.58 -14.51
N ARG A 43 11.16 18.35 -13.97
CA ARG A 43 11.25 18.96 -12.63
C ARG A 43 11.21 17.94 -11.49
N VAL A 44 10.48 16.83 -11.64
CA VAL A 44 10.40 15.75 -10.64
C VAL A 44 11.72 14.99 -10.60
N GLN A 45 12.31 14.69 -11.77
CA GLN A 45 13.61 14.04 -11.85
C GLN A 45 14.70 14.86 -11.15
N ARG A 46 14.67 16.19 -11.33
CA ARG A 46 15.59 17.14 -10.68
C ARG A 46 15.26 17.45 -9.22
N ARG A 47 14.14 16.92 -8.67
CA ARG A 47 13.67 17.15 -7.29
C ARG A 47 13.53 18.64 -6.92
N LEU A 48 13.03 19.45 -7.84
CA LEU A 48 12.77 20.87 -7.57
C LEU A 48 11.67 21.04 -6.50
N LYS A 49 11.75 22.15 -5.75
CA LYS A 49 10.78 22.52 -4.72
C LYS A 49 9.36 22.65 -5.31
N ASN A 50 8.33 22.43 -4.49
CA ASN A 50 6.90 22.53 -4.84
C ASN A 50 6.45 21.55 -5.94
N ASN A 51 7.10 20.40 -6.04
CA ASN A 51 6.74 19.37 -7.00
C ASN A 51 6.46 18.04 -6.30
N ILE A 52 5.90 17.07 -7.03
CA ILE A 52 5.65 15.73 -6.51
C ILE A 52 7.00 15.07 -6.16
N LEU A 53 7.10 14.57 -4.92
CA LEU A 53 8.27 13.83 -4.46
C LEU A 53 8.29 12.44 -5.07
N MET A 54 9.47 11.97 -5.49
CA MET A 54 9.69 10.59 -5.87
C MET A 54 9.59 9.65 -4.65
N PRO A 55 9.13 8.41 -4.82
CA PRO A 55 9.12 7.43 -3.75
C PRO A 55 10.56 7.08 -3.35
N LYS A 56 10.78 7.01 -2.04
CA LYS A 56 12.06 6.62 -1.45
C LYS A 56 11.89 5.46 -0.47
N ILE A 57 13.01 4.88 -0.05
CA ILE A 57 13.03 3.77 0.91
C ILE A 57 12.50 4.22 2.28
N ASP A 58 12.75 5.47 2.66
CA ASP A 58 12.30 6.06 3.93
C ASP A 58 10.78 6.22 4.03
N ASP A 59 10.06 6.27 2.91
CA ASP A 59 8.59 6.30 2.88
C ASP A 59 7.95 4.96 3.31
N GLY A 60 8.75 3.88 3.42
CA GLY A 60 8.26 2.55 3.81
C GLY A 60 7.73 2.48 5.24
N SER A 61 6.63 1.75 5.45
CA SER A 61 6.06 1.49 6.78
C SER A 61 6.98 0.65 7.67
N SER A 62 6.77 0.67 8.99
CA SER A 62 7.51 -0.22 9.89
C SER A 62 7.32 -1.68 9.50
N LYS A 63 8.34 -2.52 9.73
CA LYS A 63 8.31 -3.95 9.37
C LYS A 63 7.16 -4.69 10.06
N GLU A 64 6.84 -4.30 11.29
CA GLU A 64 5.79 -4.90 12.12
C GLU A 64 4.38 -4.63 11.59
N THR A 65 4.14 -3.42 11.08
CA THR A 65 2.83 -2.97 10.58
C THR A 65 2.68 -3.10 9.06
N LYS A 66 3.74 -3.57 8.39
CA LYS A 66 3.74 -3.82 6.95
C LYS A 66 2.73 -4.92 6.64
N TYR A 67 1.79 -4.64 5.72
CA TYR A 67 0.70 -5.54 5.29
C TYR A 67 -0.40 -5.83 6.34
N THR A 68 -0.41 -5.12 7.46
CA THR A 68 -1.51 -5.25 8.44
C THR A 68 -2.71 -4.41 8.02
N LEU A 69 -3.91 -4.99 8.14
CA LEU A 69 -5.18 -4.29 7.92
C LEU A 69 -5.52 -3.35 9.08
N PRO A 70 -6.40 -2.36 8.86
CA PRO A 70 -6.95 -1.56 9.95
C PRO A 70 -7.66 -2.39 11.03
N ILE A 71 -8.15 -3.59 10.69
CA ILE A 71 -8.78 -4.56 11.61
C ILE A 71 -7.73 -5.34 12.43
N GLY A 72 -6.43 -5.05 12.27
CA GLY A 72 -5.34 -5.69 13.02
C GLY A 72 -4.87 -7.05 12.47
N PHE A 73 -5.59 -7.65 11.52
CA PHE A 73 -5.20 -8.92 10.89
C PHE A 73 -4.30 -8.73 9.66
N ARG A 74 -3.51 -9.75 9.33
CA ARG A 74 -2.79 -9.84 8.04
C ARG A 74 -3.57 -10.69 7.05
N LYS A 75 -3.75 -10.20 5.82
CA LYS A 75 -4.43 -10.94 4.75
C LYS A 75 -3.57 -12.07 4.23
N PHE A 76 -4.16 -13.25 4.07
CA PHE A 76 -3.55 -14.40 3.41
C PHE A 76 -4.52 -14.95 2.35
N LEU A 77 -3.98 -15.35 1.20
CA LEU A 77 -4.73 -15.97 0.12
C LEU A 77 -4.75 -17.48 0.30
N VAL A 78 -5.94 -18.08 0.38
CA VAL A 78 -6.12 -19.52 0.59
C VAL A 78 -6.46 -20.18 -0.75
N LEU A 79 -5.53 -20.93 -1.33
CA LEU A 79 -5.73 -21.58 -2.63
C LEU A 79 -6.27 -23.02 -2.51
N LEU A 80 -5.80 -23.83 -1.56
CA LEU A 80 -6.39 -25.11 -1.09
C LEU A 80 -5.46 -25.79 -0.05
N ARG A 81 -6.06 -26.30 1.04
CA ARG A 81 -5.61 -27.33 2.00
C ARG A 81 -4.23 -27.23 2.69
N SER A 82 -4.22 -26.58 3.86
CA SER A 82 -3.80 -27.15 5.16
C SER A 82 -3.87 -26.00 6.18
N TRP A 83 -5.02 -25.87 6.84
CA TRP A 83 -5.25 -24.78 7.78
C TRP A 83 -4.71 -25.13 9.16
N LYS A 84 -3.70 -24.39 9.61
CA LYS A 84 -3.55 -24.05 11.02
C LYS A 84 -4.09 -22.63 11.19
N CYS A 85 -5.31 -22.54 11.73
CA CYS A 85 -5.93 -21.26 12.06
C CYS A 85 -5.11 -20.61 13.17
N SER A 86 -4.27 -19.63 12.82
CA SER A 86 -3.55 -18.82 13.80
C SER A 86 -4.30 -17.50 14.00
N ARG A 87 -4.41 -17.06 15.25
CA ARG A 87 -5.18 -15.87 15.71
C ARG A 87 -4.79 -14.53 15.04
N SER A 88 -3.84 -14.51 14.11
CA SER A 88 -3.23 -13.32 13.51
C SER A 88 -3.51 -13.13 12.02
N TYR A 89 -4.10 -14.12 11.33
CA TYR A 89 -4.35 -14.04 9.89
C TYR A 89 -5.84 -14.12 9.56
N CYS A 90 -6.27 -13.30 8.61
CA CYS A 90 -7.61 -13.39 8.02
C CYS A 90 -7.50 -13.96 6.60
N ALA A 91 -8.38 -14.91 6.27
CA ALA A 91 -8.42 -15.51 4.94
C ALA A 91 -9.27 -14.68 3.98
N GLN A 92 -8.76 -14.45 2.78
CA GLN A 92 -9.54 -13.93 1.68
C GLN A 92 -9.82 -15.07 0.70
N SER A 93 -11.07 -15.52 0.65
CA SER A 93 -11.54 -16.45 -0.39
C SER A 93 -11.52 -15.71 -1.73
N PHE A 94 -10.97 -16.34 -2.76
CA PHE A 94 -10.94 -15.76 -4.10
C PHE A 94 -12.37 -15.76 -4.66
N SER A 95 -13.03 -14.61 -4.68
CA SER A 95 -14.29 -14.44 -5.38
C SER A 95 -13.98 -14.27 -6.86
N PHE A 96 -14.22 -15.32 -7.66
CA PHE A 96 -14.28 -15.21 -9.12
C PHE A 96 -15.59 -14.52 -9.50
N LEU A 97 -15.63 -13.18 -9.47
CA LEU A 97 -16.62 -12.35 -10.14
C LEU A 97 -15.96 -11.07 -10.64
#